data_AF-A0A0D2CH99-F1
#
_entry.id   AF-A0A0D2CH99-F1
#
_cell.length_a   1.000
_cell.length_b   1.000
_cell.length_c   1.000
_cell.angle_alpha   90.00
_cell.angle_beta   90.00
_cell.angle_gamma   90.00
#
_symmetry.space_group_name_H-M   'P 1'
#
loop_
_entity.id
_entity.type
_entity.pdbx_description
1 polymer ?
#
loop_
_entity_poly.entity_id
_entity_poly.type
_entity_poly.pdbx_seq_one_letter_code
_entity_poly.pdbx_strand_id
1 'polypeptide(L)'
;MRPFLSKAKQGSDHHVAVVVDNKEDSMHTFQMLSSLQSRMLDISPIPTLTALSIESVVPTIERFIQELHKKYEFKAPPMPMPTALVAHASISAPGHPLSQHDANVLTDLCHSIRDLEEATRTSNRREQLAEYLGPVVTKSLVDFWEDEWII
;
A
#
# COMPACT_ATOMS: atom_id res chain seq x y z
N MET A 1 36.51 -5.85 -12.29
CA MET A 1 36.34 -4.48 -11.74
C MET A 1 36.43 -3.48 -12.90
N ARG A 2 35.37 -2.68 -13.16
CA ARG A 2 35.38 -1.67 -14.23
C ARG A 2 35.75 -0.28 -13.66
N PRO A 3 36.53 0.56 -14.38
CA PRO A 3 37.16 1.76 -13.80
C PRO A 3 36.31 3.03 -13.89
N PHE A 4 35.05 2.96 -14.32
CA PHE A 4 34.25 4.13 -14.67
C PHE A 4 33.66 4.92 -13.49
N LEU A 5 33.84 4.47 -12.25
CA LEU A 5 33.26 5.11 -11.06
C LEU A 5 34.24 5.94 -10.23
N SER A 6 35.53 6.01 -10.58
CA SER A 6 36.53 6.54 -9.65
C SER A 6 36.76 8.06 -9.71
N LYS A 7 36.00 8.84 -10.47
CA LYS A 7 36.16 10.31 -10.52
C LYS A 7 34.84 11.06 -10.78
N ALA A 8 33.83 10.88 -9.93
CA ALA A 8 32.78 11.89 -9.80
C ALA A 8 33.20 12.84 -8.66
N LYS A 9 33.61 14.07 -9.02
CA LYS A 9 33.69 15.18 -8.04
C LYS A 9 32.28 15.48 -7.57
N GLN A 10 32.16 15.89 -6.31
CA GLN A 10 30.92 16.21 -5.58
C GLN A 10 30.17 17.42 -6.18
N GLY A 11 29.62 17.26 -7.39
CA GLY A 11 28.33 17.81 -7.78
C GLY A 11 27.29 16.72 -7.55
N SER A 12 26.04 17.07 -7.27
CA SER A 12 24.96 16.07 -7.23
C SER A 12 24.68 15.58 -8.65
N ASP A 13 25.54 14.72 -9.16
CA ASP A 13 25.36 14.07 -10.45
C ASP A 13 24.15 13.14 -10.35
N HIS A 14 23.09 13.45 -11.10
CA HIS A 14 21.89 12.61 -11.17
C HIS A 14 22.10 11.58 -12.27
N HIS A 15 22.20 10.31 -11.89
CA HIS A 15 22.29 9.21 -12.84
C HIS A 15 20.89 8.68 -13.15
N VAL A 16 20.62 8.43 -14.43
CA VAL A 16 19.35 7.88 -14.92
C VAL A 16 19.66 6.85 -15.99
N ALA A 17 18.98 5.70 -15.95
CA ALA A 17 19.02 4.71 -17.03
C ALA A 17 17.82 4.95 -17.96
N VAL A 18 18.04 4.99 -19.27
CA VAL A 18 16.96 5.11 -20.26
C VAL A 18 16.91 3.84 -21.10
N VAL A 19 15.74 3.20 -21.14
CA VAL A 19 15.46 2.08 -22.04
C VAL A 19 14.65 2.60 -23.22
N VAL A 20 15.13 2.33 -24.42
CA VAL A 20 14.49 2.77 -25.67
C VAL A 20 13.79 1.59 -26.31
N ASP A 21 12.48 1.69 -26.52
CA ASP A 21 11.70 0.76 -27.31
C ASP A 21 11.87 1.08 -28.80
N ASN A 22 12.23 0.08 -29.60
CA ASN A 22 12.30 0.18 -31.04
C ASN A 22 11.24 -0.70 -31.70
N LYS A 23 9.97 -0.48 -31.34
CA LYS A 23 8.74 -0.75 -32.13
C LYS A 23 8.53 -2.14 -32.76
N GLU A 24 9.24 -3.19 -32.36
CA GLU A 24 8.95 -4.55 -32.85
C GLU A 24 8.15 -5.41 -31.86
N ASP A 25 8.21 -5.17 -30.54
CA ASP A 25 7.34 -5.87 -29.59
C ASP A 25 7.24 -5.16 -28.21
N SER A 26 6.13 -4.48 -27.95
CA SER A 26 5.92 -3.69 -26.72
C SER A 26 5.79 -4.54 -25.44
N MET A 27 5.44 -5.84 -25.56
CA MET A 27 5.39 -6.76 -24.43
C MET A 27 6.79 -7.07 -23.88
N HIS A 28 7.81 -7.12 -24.74
CA HIS A 28 9.19 -7.38 -24.35
C HIS A 28 9.80 -6.21 -23.59
N THR A 29 9.48 -4.96 -23.97
CA THR A 29 10.02 -3.76 -23.33
C THR A 29 9.63 -3.69 -21.86
N PHE A 30 8.36 -3.95 -21.52
CA PHE A 30 7.89 -3.92 -20.14
C PHE A 30 8.54 -5.01 -19.26
N GLN A 31 8.68 -6.22 -19.80
CA GLN A 31 9.35 -7.32 -19.10
C GLN A 31 10.84 -7.03 -18.88
N MET A 32 11.52 -6.47 -19.88
CA MET A 32 12.92 -6.04 -19.77
C MET A 32 13.10 -4.94 -18.73
N LEU A 33 12.19 -3.97 -18.70
CA LEU A 33 12.17 -2.90 -17.70
C LEU A 33 11.97 -3.42 -16.30
N SER A 34 10.95 -4.25 -16.09
CA SER A 34 10.67 -4.85 -14.78
C SER A 34 11.87 -5.68 -14.29
N SER A 35 12.48 -6.46 -15.20
CA SER A 35 13.68 -7.24 -14.91
C SER A 35 14.89 -6.36 -14.57
N LEU A 36 15.10 -5.27 -15.30
CA LEU A 36 16.18 -4.32 -15.05
C LEU A 36 15.97 -3.60 -13.72
N GLN A 37 14.78 -3.07 -13.47
CA GLN A 37 14.42 -2.40 -12.23
C GLN A 37 14.62 -3.33 -11.03
N SER A 38 14.14 -4.58 -11.11
CA SER A 38 14.35 -5.58 -10.06
C SER A 38 15.82 -5.83 -9.75
N ARG A 39 16.68 -5.93 -10.78
CA ARG A 39 18.13 -6.15 -10.60
C ARG A 39 18.86 -4.90 -10.13
N MET A 40 18.36 -3.72 -10.46
CA MET A 40 18.95 -2.44 -10.07
C MET A 40 18.63 -2.06 -8.63
N LEU A 41 17.48 -2.49 -8.10
CA LEU A 41 17.08 -2.25 -6.70
C LEU A 41 18.17 -2.66 -5.70
N ASP A 42 18.85 -3.78 -5.94
CA ASP A 42 19.89 -4.31 -5.06
C ASP A 42 21.27 -3.64 -5.21
N ILE A 43 21.47 -2.86 -6.28
CA ILE A 43 22.78 -2.28 -6.63
C ILE A 43 22.80 -0.77 -6.34
N SER A 44 21.80 -0.03 -6.82
CA SER A 44 21.73 1.42 -6.67
C SER A 44 20.33 1.92 -7.05
N PRO A 45 19.77 2.92 -6.33
CA PRO A 45 18.46 3.50 -6.63
C PRO A 45 18.53 4.44 -7.84
N ILE A 46 19.03 3.95 -8.98
CA ILE A 46 19.07 4.71 -10.22
C ILE A 46 17.68 4.59 -10.86
N PRO A 47 16.95 5.70 -11.05
CA PRO A 47 15.66 5.68 -11.73
C PRO A 47 15.86 5.18 -13.17
N THR A 48 14.96 4.29 -13.59
CA THR A 48 14.91 3.77 -14.96
C THR A 48 13.73 4.41 -15.68
N LEU A 49 14.00 5.13 -16.78
CA LEU A 49 13.03 5.77 -17.64
C LEU A 49 12.80 4.97 -18.92
N THR A 50 11.62 5.14 -19.49
CA THR A 50 11.22 4.51 -20.75
C THR A 50 11.02 5.55 -21.83
N ALA A 51 11.69 5.34 -22.97
CA ALA A 51 11.49 6.12 -24.18
C ALA A 51 10.89 5.20 -25.24
N LEU A 52 9.77 5.60 -25.84
CA LEU A 52 9.05 4.78 -26.84
C LEU A 52 9.68 4.82 -28.24
N SER A 53 10.68 5.68 -28.40
CA SER A 53 11.51 5.81 -29.60
C SER A 53 12.78 6.60 -29.26
N ILE A 54 13.78 6.55 -30.14
CA ILE A 54 15.03 7.30 -29.96
C ILE A 54 14.80 8.82 -29.92
N GLU A 55 13.86 9.31 -30.72
CA GLU A 55 13.48 10.73 -30.78
C GLU A 55 12.82 11.20 -29.47
N SER A 56 12.21 10.27 -28.72
CA SER A 56 11.55 10.57 -27.44
C SER A 56 12.50 10.60 -26.23
N VAL A 57 13.77 10.24 -26.40
CA VAL A 57 14.74 10.18 -25.29
C VAL A 57 14.95 11.55 -24.64
N VAL A 58 15.27 12.56 -25.45
CA VAL A 58 15.53 13.93 -24.94
C VAL A 58 14.28 14.52 -24.26
N PRO A 59 13.08 14.52 -24.89
CA PRO A 59 11.85 14.98 -24.24
C PRO A 59 11.52 14.25 -22.93
N THR A 60 11.81 12.94 -22.84
CA THR A 60 11.58 12.15 -21.63
C THR A 60 12.51 12.54 -20.49
N ILE A 61 13.79 12.77 -20.80
CA ILE A 61 14.77 13.25 -19.80
C ILE A 61 14.42 14.66 -19.32
N GLU A 62 14.06 15.56 -20.23
CA GLU A 62 13.66 16.93 -19.87
C GLU A 62 12.45 16.93 -18.94
N ARG A 63 11.42 16.12 -19.25
CA ARG A 63 10.26 15.95 -18.37
C ARG A 63 10.67 15.41 -17.00
N PHE A 64 11.53 14.40 -16.96
CA PHE A 64 12.02 13.85 -15.69
C PHE A 64 12.72 14.91 -14.82
N ILE A 65 13.59 15.73 -15.42
CA ILE A 65 14.26 16.84 -14.72
C ILE A 65 13.24 17.87 -14.21
N GLN A 66 12.22 18.18 -15.00
CA GLN A 66 11.14 19.09 -14.56
C GLN A 66 10.40 18.52 -13.36
N GLU A 67 10.05 17.23 -13.36
CA GLU A 67 9.38 16.58 -12.22
C GLU A 67 10.26 16.52 -10.97
N LEU A 68 11.58 16.30 -11.11
CA LEU A 68 12.51 16.35 -9.98
C LEU A 68 12.53 17.71 -9.28
N HIS A 69 12.36 18.80 -10.03
CA HIS A 69 12.33 20.14 -9.48
C HIS A 69 10.95 20.53 -8.91
N LYS A 70 9.90 19.76 -9.17
CA LYS A 70 8.61 19.99 -8.53
C LYS A 70 8.72 19.55 -7.07
N LYS A 71 8.46 20.48 -6.15
CA LYS A 71 8.21 20.15 -4.76
C LYS A 71 6.86 19.44 -4.68
N TYR A 72 6.88 18.11 -4.81
CA TYR A 72 5.74 17.31 -4.43
C TYR A 72 5.60 17.41 -2.91
N GLU A 73 4.58 18.11 -2.44
CA GLU A 73 4.09 17.88 -1.08
C GLU A 73 3.53 16.47 -1.06
N PHE A 74 4.36 15.50 -0.68
CA PHE A 74 3.90 14.16 -0.38
C PHE A 74 3.05 14.26 0.89
N LYS A 75 1.76 14.54 0.71
CA LYS A 75 0.77 14.37 1.77
C LYS A 75 0.68 12.89 2.01
N ALA A 76 1.52 12.39 2.91
CA ALA A 76 1.32 11.06 3.47
C ALA A 76 -0.16 10.99 3.87
N PRO A 77 -0.93 10.00 3.38
CA PRO A 77 -2.27 9.82 3.88
C PRO A 77 -2.18 9.75 5.41
N PRO A 78 -3.07 10.44 6.15
CA PRO A 78 -3.05 10.38 7.59
C PRO A 78 -3.04 8.91 7.98
N MET A 79 -2.05 8.51 8.76
CA MET A 79 -1.92 7.12 9.21
C MET A 79 -3.25 6.76 9.87
N PRO A 80 -4.00 5.75 9.36
CA PRO A 80 -5.27 5.40 9.96
C PRO A 80 -5.02 5.07 11.42
N MET A 81 -5.78 5.71 12.31
CA MET A 81 -5.69 5.42 13.74
C MET A 81 -5.89 3.91 13.91
N PRO A 82 -5.10 3.22 14.75
CA PRO A 82 -5.22 1.77 14.93
C PRO A 82 -6.64 1.30 15.27
N THR A 83 -7.45 2.19 15.85
CA THR A 83 -8.87 2.00 16.16
C THR A 83 -9.75 1.88 14.90
N ALA A 84 -9.42 2.56 13.81
CA ALA A 84 -10.16 2.48 12.54
C ALA A 84 -10.11 1.08 11.91
N LEU A 85 -9.10 0.27 12.25
CA LEU A 85 -8.97 -1.11 11.77
C LEU A 85 -9.90 -2.08 12.51
N VAL A 86 -10.43 -1.71 13.68
CA VAL A 86 -11.33 -2.53 14.49
C VAL A 86 -12.62 -2.85 13.73
N ALA A 87 -13.19 -1.85 13.04
CA ALA A 87 -14.38 -2.01 12.21
C ALA A 87 -14.18 -2.86 10.94
N HIS A 88 -12.92 -3.09 10.55
CA HIS A 88 -12.58 -3.94 9.41
C HIS A 88 -12.29 -5.39 9.84
N ALA A 89 -12.07 -5.64 11.13
CA ALA A 89 -11.78 -6.96 11.69
C ALA A 89 -13.06 -7.61 12.24
N SER A 90 -14.13 -7.64 11.46
CA SER A 90 -15.46 -7.93 11.99
C SER A 90 -16.26 -8.95 11.20
N ILE A 91 -15.86 -9.32 9.97
CA ILE A 91 -16.70 -10.08 9.03
C ILE A 91 -15.88 -10.94 8.07
N SER A 92 -16.25 -12.22 7.94
CA SER A 92 -15.72 -13.16 6.94
C SER A 92 -16.40 -12.92 5.60
N ALA A 93 -15.66 -12.98 4.50
CA ALA A 93 -16.29 -13.07 3.17
C ALA A 93 -17.15 -14.36 3.11
N PRO A 94 -18.41 -14.32 2.61
CA PRO A 94 -19.03 -13.30 1.76
C PRO A 94 -19.92 -12.27 2.50
N GLY A 95 -19.67 -12.00 3.78
CA GLY A 95 -20.45 -11.03 4.57
C GLY A 95 -20.32 -9.59 4.07
N HIS A 96 -21.40 -8.81 4.25
CA HIS A 96 -21.42 -7.39 3.91
C HIS A 96 -20.64 -6.61 4.96
N PRO A 97 -19.74 -5.67 4.59
CA PRO A 97 -19.05 -4.81 5.54
C PRO A 97 -20.03 -4.15 6.53
N LEU A 98 -19.59 -3.92 7.77
CA LEU A 98 -20.36 -3.14 8.75
C LEU A 98 -20.79 -1.81 8.13
N SER A 99 -21.99 -1.35 8.49
CA SER A 99 -22.39 0.00 8.12
C SER A 99 -21.43 1.02 8.76
N GLN A 100 -21.31 2.21 8.17
CA GLN A 100 -20.45 3.26 8.75
C GLN A 100 -20.86 3.61 10.19
N HIS A 101 -22.15 3.52 10.50
CA HIS A 101 -22.66 3.77 11.84
C HIS A 101 -22.18 2.69 12.82
N ASP A 102 -22.36 1.42 12.47
CA ASP A 102 -21.96 0.28 13.31
C ASP A 102 -20.43 0.23 13.49
N ALA A 103 -19.68 0.57 12.44
CA ALA A 103 -18.23 0.70 12.48
C ALA A 103 -17.77 1.76 13.50
N ASN A 104 -18.44 2.92 13.52
CA ASN A 104 -18.13 3.98 14.48
C ASN A 104 -18.48 3.55 15.91
N VAL A 105 -19.67 2.98 16.12
CA VAL A 105 -20.10 2.46 17.42
C VAL A 105 -19.13 1.39 17.93
N LEU A 106 -18.68 0.49 17.06
CA LEU A 106 -17.70 -0.54 17.43
C LEU A 106 -16.34 0.07 17.82
N THR A 107 -15.91 1.11 17.11
CA THR A 107 -14.66 1.83 17.40
C THR A 107 -14.72 2.58 18.74
N ASP A 108 -15.90 3.07 19.12
CA ASP A 108 -16.15 3.70 20.42
C ASP A 108 -16.18 2.68 21.56
N LEU A 109 -16.65 1.46 21.31
CA LEU A 109 -16.73 0.38 22.30
C LEU A 109 -15.40 -0.38 22.45
N CYS A 110 -14.63 -0.52 21.36
CA CYS A 110 -13.41 -1.31 21.30
C CYS A 110 -12.26 -0.46 20.76
N HIS A 111 -11.33 -0.09 21.64
CA HIS A 111 -10.19 0.77 21.30
C HIS A 111 -8.99 0.02 20.72
N SER A 112 -9.10 -1.30 20.57
CA SER A 112 -8.11 -2.13 19.92
C SER A 112 -8.73 -3.43 19.42
N ILE A 113 -8.04 -4.12 18.50
CA ILE A 113 -8.43 -5.45 18.02
C ILE A 113 -8.46 -6.46 19.17
N ARG A 114 -7.56 -6.34 20.16
CA ARG A 114 -7.56 -7.19 21.35
C ARG A 114 -8.81 -6.97 22.21
N ASP A 115 -9.23 -5.72 22.36
CA ASP A 115 -10.46 -5.42 23.12
C ASP A 115 -11.69 -5.97 22.41
N LEU A 116 -11.69 -5.96 21.06
CA LEU A 116 -12.72 -6.58 20.23
C LEU A 116 -12.74 -8.11 20.41
N GLU A 117 -11.57 -8.77 20.40
CA GLU A 117 -11.46 -10.21 20.67
C GLU A 117 -12.00 -10.56 22.07
N GLU A 118 -11.62 -9.81 23.11
CA GLU A 118 -12.12 -10.05 24.47
C GLU A 118 -13.65 -9.83 24.55
N ALA A 119 -14.14 -8.78 23.90
CA ALA A 119 -15.56 -8.44 23.87
C ALA A 119 -16.39 -9.51 23.16
N THR A 120 -15.84 -10.13 22.12
CA THR A 120 -16.48 -11.25 21.43
C THR A 120 -16.35 -12.57 22.16
N ARG A 121 -15.51 -12.73 23.19
CA ARG A 121 -15.39 -13.99 23.95
C ARG A 121 -16.15 -14.00 25.28
N THR A 122 -16.44 -12.83 25.83
CA THR A 122 -17.04 -12.70 27.17
C THR A 122 -18.54 -12.44 27.08
N SER A 123 -19.37 -13.26 27.73
CA SER A 123 -20.85 -13.15 27.69
C SER A 123 -21.37 -11.76 28.04
N ASN A 124 -20.86 -11.15 29.12
CA ASN A 124 -21.23 -9.80 29.54
C ASN A 124 -20.92 -8.74 28.47
N ARG A 125 -19.77 -8.86 27.79
CA ARG A 125 -19.39 -7.92 26.73
C ARG A 125 -20.15 -8.16 25.42
N ARG A 126 -20.54 -9.42 25.13
CA ARG A 126 -21.45 -9.74 24.01
C ARG A 126 -22.82 -9.09 24.21
N GLU A 127 -23.35 -9.12 25.43
CA GLU A 127 -24.61 -8.45 25.76
C GLU A 127 -24.49 -6.94 25.52
N GLN A 128 -23.42 -6.32 26.00
CA GLN A 128 -23.14 -4.91 25.74
C GLN A 128 -23.07 -4.60 24.22
N LEU A 129 -22.37 -5.42 23.43
CA LEU A 129 -22.34 -5.26 21.97
C LEU A 129 -23.74 -5.37 21.35
N ALA A 130 -24.56 -6.33 21.80
CA ALA A 130 -25.93 -6.52 21.32
C ALA A 130 -26.87 -5.34 21.67
N GLU A 131 -26.64 -4.65 22.79
CA GLU A 131 -27.38 -3.45 23.16
C GLU A 131 -27.13 -2.28 22.19
N TYR A 132 -25.88 -2.11 21.73
CA TYR A 132 -25.50 -0.97 20.89
C TYR A 132 -25.56 -1.25 19.38
N LEU A 133 -25.17 -2.45 18.94
CA LEU A 133 -25.10 -2.83 17.51
C LEU A 133 -26.33 -3.65 17.05
N GLY A 134 -27.14 -4.09 18.01
CA GLY A 134 -28.24 -5.01 17.76
C GLY A 134 -27.81 -6.47 17.64
N PRO A 135 -28.73 -7.41 17.87
CA PRO A 135 -28.41 -8.83 18.00
C PRO A 135 -27.88 -9.48 16.72
N VAL A 136 -28.29 -8.99 15.54
CA VAL A 136 -27.90 -9.56 14.24
C VAL A 136 -26.43 -9.25 13.92
N VAL A 137 -26.04 -7.99 14.09
CA VAL A 137 -24.66 -7.53 13.85
C VAL A 137 -23.72 -8.17 14.86
N THR A 138 -24.09 -8.15 16.15
CA THR A 138 -23.31 -8.77 17.21
C THR A 138 -23.11 -10.26 17.00
N LYS A 139 -24.16 -10.99 16.59
CA LYS A 139 -24.02 -12.41 16.27
C LYS A 139 -23.02 -12.64 15.13
N SER A 140 -23.14 -11.90 14.04
CA SER A 140 -22.23 -12.04 12.89
C SER A 140 -20.77 -11.76 13.27
N LEU A 141 -20.57 -10.80 14.16
CA LEU A 141 -19.26 -10.41 14.65
C LEU A 141 -18.68 -11.48 15.60
N VAL A 142 -19.50 -12.07 16.47
CA VAL A 142 -19.10 -13.20 17.32
C VAL A 142 -18.77 -14.42 16.47
N ASP A 143 -19.64 -14.77 15.52
CA ASP A 143 -19.45 -15.93 14.63
C ASP A 143 -18.12 -15.79 13.84
N PHE A 144 -17.78 -14.59 13.33
CA PHE A 144 -16.48 -14.31 12.71
C PHE A 144 -15.29 -14.63 13.61
N TRP A 145 -15.31 -14.11 14.85
CA TRP A 145 -14.20 -14.28 15.79
C TRP A 145 -14.14 -15.68 16.40
N GLU A 146 -15.25 -16.42 16.44
CA GLU A 146 -15.29 -17.83 16.84
C GLU A 146 -14.82 -18.77 15.72
N ASP A 147 -15.19 -18.51 14.45
CA ASP A 147 -14.89 -19.38 13.31
C ASP A 147 -13.48 -19.15 12.73
N GLU A 148 -12.96 -17.92 12.71
CA GLU A 148 -11.64 -17.62 12.12
C GLU A 148 -10.45 -17.82 13.09
N TRP A 149 -10.70 -18.05 14.38
CA TRP A 149 -9.66 -18.30 15.40
C TRP A 149 -9.83 -19.67 16.08
N ILE A 150 -9.74 -20.74 15.29
CA ILE A 150 -9.44 -22.06 15.83
C ILE A 150 -7.92 -22.14 16.10
N ILE A 151 -7.60 -22.45 17.35
CA ILE A 151 -6.29 -22.61 18.00
C ILE A 151 -5.22 -23.28 17.11
#